data_AF-A0A6F9CNH1-F1
#
_entry.id   AF-A0A6F9CNH1-F1
#
_cell.length_a   1.000
_cell.length_b   1.000
_cell.length_c   1.000
_cell.angle_alpha   90.00
_cell.angle_beta   90.00
_cell.angle_gamma   90.00
#
_symmetry.space_group_name_H-M   'P 1'
#
loop_
_entity.id
_entity.type
_entity.pdbx_description
1 polymer ?
#
loop_
_entity_poly.entity_id
_entity_poly.type
_entity_poly.pdbx_seq_one_letter_code
_entity_poly.pdbx_strand_id
1 'polypeptide(L)'
;MPSSTIRRSVKNMVNNYSDAEKKVREATSNDPWGPSSSLMSEVADLTYNVVAFSEIMSMIWRRLNDHGKNWRHVYKALTLLDYLIKTGSERVALQCKENIFAIQTLKDFQYVDRDGKDQGINVRQKSKQLVVLLKDEERLGGERSQALKTKERMAQVTTTGAVAPGQGFGRGSSQPNLSTSYSEEYGKSEGSPASYHGCE
;
A
#
# COMPACT_ATOMS: atom_id res chain seq x y z
N MET A 1 23.79 5.19 9.38
CA MET A 1 23.74 3.83 9.96
C MET A 1 23.43 2.80 8.87
N PRO A 2 24.44 2.13 8.26
CA PRO A 2 24.23 1.11 7.22
C PRO A 2 24.00 -0.31 7.79
N SER A 3 23.72 -0.44 9.10
CA SER A 3 23.80 -1.72 9.82
C SER A 3 22.66 -2.70 9.50
N SER A 4 21.45 -2.23 9.16
CA SER A 4 20.29 -3.11 8.91
C SER A 4 20.37 -3.82 7.55
N THR A 5 20.80 -3.11 6.50
CA THR A 5 20.95 -3.67 5.15
C THR A 5 22.07 -4.71 5.10
N ILE A 6 23.24 -4.41 5.70
CA ILE A 6 24.38 -5.34 5.74
C ILE A 6 24.03 -6.61 6.53
N ARG A 7 23.40 -6.47 7.71
CA ARG A 7 22.94 -7.63 8.50
C ARG A 7 21.90 -8.47 7.74
N ARG A 8 21.08 -7.84 6.90
CA ARG A 8 20.09 -8.53 6.04
C ARG A 8 20.79 -9.30 4.93
N SER A 9 21.75 -8.69 4.22
CA SER A 9 22.54 -9.35 3.18
C SER A 9 23.29 -10.58 3.71
N VAL A 10 23.90 -10.48 4.90
CA VAL A 10 24.57 -11.63 5.54
C VAL A 10 23.57 -12.74 5.87
N LYS A 11 22.40 -12.42 6.45
CA LYS A 11 21.33 -13.42 6.68
C LYS A 11 20.77 -13.99 5.39
N ASN A 12 20.81 -13.24 4.29
CA ASN A 12 20.36 -13.72 2.98
C ASN A 12 21.29 -14.79 2.42
N MET A 13 22.60 -14.60 2.59
CA MET A 13 23.63 -15.53 2.14
C MET A 13 23.65 -16.80 2.99
N VAL A 14 23.55 -16.66 4.31
CA VAL A 14 23.59 -17.80 5.25
C VAL A 14 22.39 -18.74 5.09
N ASN A 15 21.21 -18.19 4.76
CA ASN A 15 19.99 -18.98 4.63
C ASN A 15 19.66 -19.40 3.18
N ASN A 16 20.54 -19.10 2.21
CA ASN A 16 20.37 -19.41 0.79
C ASN A 16 18.98 -19.04 0.21
N TYR A 17 18.44 -17.88 0.61
CA TYR A 17 17.11 -17.45 0.14
C TYR A 17 17.09 -17.22 -1.37
N SER A 18 15.98 -17.57 -2.00
CA SER A 18 15.75 -17.29 -3.42
C SER A 18 15.68 -15.78 -3.69
N ASP A 19 15.79 -15.38 -4.96
CA ASP A 19 15.62 -13.96 -5.34
C ASP A 19 14.22 -13.43 -4.96
N ALA A 20 13.19 -14.25 -5.14
CA ALA A 20 11.82 -13.92 -4.78
C ALA A 20 11.68 -13.68 -3.26
N GLU A 21 12.26 -14.55 -2.43
CA GLU A 21 12.26 -14.40 -0.99
C GLU A 21 13.03 -13.16 -0.53
N LYS A 22 14.17 -12.86 -1.15
CA LYS A 22 14.95 -11.65 -0.85
C LYS A 22 14.12 -10.39 -1.11
N LYS A 23 13.45 -10.30 -2.26
CA LYS A 23 12.57 -9.17 -2.61
C LYS A 23 11.42 -9.00 -1.65
N VAL A 24 10.74 -10.08 -1.26
CA VAL A 24 9.65 -10.00 -0.25
C VAL A 24 10.21 -9.56 1.10
N ARG A 25 11.35 -10.10 1.54
CA ARG A 25 11.97 -9.71 2.83
C ARG A 25 12.39 -8.24 2.87
N GLU A 26 12.80 -7.69 1.74
CA GLU A 26 13.07 -6.27 1.58
C GLU A 26 11.78 -5.45 1.62
N ALA A 27 10.77 -5.83 0.82
CA ALA A 27 9.48 -5.16 0.77
C ALA A 27 8.79 -5.13 2.14
N THR A 28 8.97 -6.16 2.96
CA THR A 28 8.40 -6.27 4.31
C THR A 28 9.45 -6.05 5.42
N SER A 29 10.48 -5.24 5.18
CA SER A 29 11.49 -4.93 6.19
C SER A 29 10.94 -4.12 7.37
N ASN A 30 11.63 -4.12 8.52
CA ASN A 30 11.25 -3.28 9.67
C ASN A 30 11.68 -1.80 9.53
N ASP A 31 12.11 -1.39 8.34
CA ASP A 31 12.52 -0.01 8.09
C ASP A 31 11.28 0.92 8.13
N PRO A 32 11.42 2.20 8.51
CA PRO A 32 10.27 3.05 8.80
C PRO A 32 9.47 3.50 7.57
N TRP A 33 9.96 3.23 6.36
CA TRP A 33 9.32 3.51 5.08
C TRP A 33 8.63 2.27 4.49
N GLY A 34 7.62 2.51 3.65
CA GLY A 34 6.92 1.46 2.90
C GLY A 34 7.77 0.88 1.75
N PRO A 35 7.36 -0.26 1.18
CA PRO A 35 7.99 -0.79 -0.04
C PRO A 35 7.81 0.17 -1.22
N SER A 36 8.80 0.23 -2.12
CA SER A 36 8.68 1.00 -3.35
C SER A 36 7.74 0.33 -4.35
N SER A 37 7.07 1.11 -5.19
CA SER A 37 6.18 0.58 -6.23
C SER A 37 6.91 -0.33 -7.22
N SER A 38 8.17 -0.01 -7.57
CA SER A 38 9.02 -0.86 -8.43
C SER A 38 9.23 -2.24 -7.82
N LEU A 39 9.64 -2.29 -6.53
CA LEU A 39 9.87 -3.55 -5.84
C LEU A 39 8.60 -4.39 -5.74
N MET A 40 7.45 -3.75 -5.44
CA MET A 40 6.17 -4.46 -5.42
C MET A 40 5.76 -4.98 -6.81
N SER A 41 6.03 -4.21 -7.86
CA SER A 41 5.79 -4.62 -9.26
C SER A 41 6.62 -5.85 -9.62
N GLU A 42 7.91 -5.86 -9.29
CA GLU A 42 8.79 -7.01 -9.52
C GLU A 42 8.30 -8.26 -8.77
N VAL A 43 7.87 -8.12 -7.51
CA VAL A 43 7.29 -9.23 -6.75
C VAL A 43 5.98 -9.70 -7.41
N ALA A 44 5.14 -8.77 -7.90
CA ALA A 44 3.90 -9.11 -8.60
C ALA A 44 4.16 -9.94 -9.86
N ASP A 45 5.17 -9.59 -10.65
CA ASP A 45 5.54 -10.34 -11.85
C ASP A 45 6.04 -11.75 -11.50
N LEU A 46 6.81 -11.89 -10.41
CA LEU A 46 7.27 -13.19 -9.93
C LEU A 46 6.15 -14.12 -9.46
N THR A 47 4.96 -13.59 -9.09
CA THR A 47 3.83 -14.43 -8.67
C THR A 47 3.26 -15.32 -9.78
N TYR A 48 3.59 -15.06 -11.05
CA TYR A 48 3.21 -15.93 -12.18
C TYR A 48 4.09 -17.18 -12.30
N ASN A 49 5.28 -17.18 -11.67
CA ASN A 49 6.11 -18.38 -11.57
C ASN A 49 5.65 -19.25 -10.39
N VAL A 50 5.41 -20.55 -10.64
CA VAL A 50 4.82 -21.46 -9.64
C VAL A 50 5.70 -21.66 -8.41
N VAL A 51 7.02 -21.74 -8.57
CA VAL A 51 7.97 -21.93 -7.46
C VAL A 51 8.08 -20.64 -6.65
N ALA A 52 8.34 -19.51 -7.32
CA ALA A 52 8.43 -18.21 -6.67
C ALA A 52 7.13 -17.82 -5.97
N PHE A 53 5.96 -18.17 -6.53
CA PHE A 53 4.66 -17.95 -5.90
C PHE A 53 4.60 -18.55 -4.50
N SER A 54 4.96 -19.83 -4.35
CA SER A 54 4.91 -20.54 -3.07
C SER A 54 5.85 -19.91 -2.05
N GLU A 55 7.05 -19.52 -2.48
CA GLU A 55 8.04 -18.83 -1.66
C GLU A 55 7.57 -17.44 -1.20
N ILE A 56 7.03 -16.65 -2.13
CA ILE A 56 6.48 -15.30 -1.87
C ILE A 56 5.36 -15.38 -0.85
N MET A 57 4.38 -16.25 -1.09
CA MET A 57 3.22 -16.36 -0.21
C MET A 57 3.61 -16.89 1.17
N SER A 58 4.46 -17.92 1.25
CA SER A 58 4.98 -18.45 2.52
C SER A 58 5.68 -17.36 3.35
N MET A 59 6.51 -16.53 2.71
CA MET A 59 7.17 -15.40 3.35
C MET A 59 6.18 -14.35 3.86
N ILE A 60 5.18 -13.99 3.06
CA ILE A 60 4.13 -13.02 3.44
C ILE A 60 3.37 -13.54 4.66
N TRP A 61 2.90 -14.79 4.65
CA TRP A 61 2.18 -15.37 5.78
C TRP A 61 3.01 -15.39 7.06
N ARG A 62 4.30 -15.71 6.96
CA ARG A 62 5.23 -15.62 8.10
C ARG A 62 5.32 -14.21 8.67
N ARG A 63 5.32 -13.18 7.81
CA ARG A 63 5.38 -11.77 8.23
C ARG A 63 4.07 -11.27 8.81
N LEU A 64 2.93 -11.78 8.34
CA LEU A 64 1.62 -11.46 8.91
C LEU A 64 1.45 -12.01 10.33
N ASN A 65 2.18 -13.07 10.67
CA ASN A 65 2.18 -13.66 12.01
C ASN A 65 3.18 -13.00 12.99
N ASP A 66 3.83 -11.89 12.61
CA ASP A 66 4.66 -11.11 13.55
C ASP A 66 3.79 -10.31 14.55
N HIS A 67 4.35 -9.96 15.71
CA HIS A 67 3.60 -9.27 16.79
C HIS A 67 4.36 -8.10 17.41
N GLY A 68 3.64 -7.27 18.17
CA GLY A 68 4.20 -6.20 19.01
C GLY A 68 5.13 -5.24 18.25
N LYS A 69 6.38 -5.10 18.72
CA LYS A 69 7.37 -4.17 18.13
C LYS A 69 7.68 -4.39 16.65
N ASN A 70 7.33 -5.56 16.10
CA ASN A 70 7.50 -5.91 14.69
C ASN A 70 6.27 -5.56 13.83
N TRP A 71 5.34 -4.73 14.31
CA TRP A 71 4.13 -4.32 13.59
C TRP A 71 4.37 -3.84 12.16
N ARG A 72 5.55 -3.25 11.85
CA ARG A 72 5.89 -2.81 10.49
C ARG A 72 6.00 -3.97 9.52
N HIS A 73 6.48 -5.14 9.97
CA HIS A 73 6.48 -6.36 9.16
C HIS A 73 5.06 -6.72 8.74
N VAL A 74 4.13 -6.74 9.69
CA VAL A 74 2.71 -7.07 9.47
C VAL A 74 2.06 -6.04 8.54
N TYR A 75 2.22 -4.75 8.82
CA TYR A 75 1.66 -3.67 8.02
C TYR A 75 2.20 -3.67 6.57
N LYS A 76 3.51 -3.84 6.39
CA LYS A 76 4.12 -3.88 5.06
C LYS A 76 3.79 -5.18 4.32
N ALA A 77 3.62 -6.29 5.02
CA ALA A 77 3.12 -7.53 4.43
C ALA A 77 1.67 -7.37 3.93
N LEU A 78 0.79 -6.74 4.71
CA LEU A 78 -0.57 -6.40 4.26
C LEU A 78 -0.57 -5.43 3.05
N THR A 79 0.37 -4.49 3.04
CA THR A 79 0.54 -3.54 1.93
C THR A 79 0.98 -4.23 0.65
N LEU A 80 1.98 -5.11 0.74
CA LEU A 80 2.41 -5.92 -0.38
C LEU A 80 1.28 -6.85 -0.84
N LEU A 81 0.59 -7.51 0.07
CA LEU A 81 -0.49 -8.43 -0.24
C LEU A 81 -1.65 -7.73 -0.99
N ASP A 82 -2.06 -6.55 -0.54
CA ASP A 82 -3.04 -5.69 -1.22
C ASP A 82 -2.61 -5.35 -2.67
N TYR A 83 -1.34 -5.01 -2.88
CA TYR A 83 -0.80 -4.76 -4.21
C TYR A 83 -0.82 -6.01 -5.10
N LEU A 84 -0.41 -7.16 -4.56
CA LEU A 84 -0.36 -8.44 -5.29
C LEU A 84 -1.75 -8.95 -5.65
N ILE A 85 -2.73 -8.82 -4.75
CA ILE A 85 -4.14 -9.13 -5.01
C ILE A 85 -4.71 -8.30 -6.16
N LYS A 86 -4.13 -7.13 -6.44
CA LYS A 86 -4.59 -6.21 -7.50
C LYS A 86 -3.85 -6.37 -8.83
N THR A 87 -2.57 -6.72 -8.78
CA THR A 87 -1.68 -6.63 -9.96
C THR A 87 -0.89 -7.90 -10.27
N GLY A 88 -0.88 -8.88 -9.36
CA GLY A 88 -0.23 -10.18 -9.54
C GLY A 88 -1.17 -11.24 -10.07
N SER A 89 -0.71 -12.49 -10.04
CA SER A 89 -1.49 -13.67 -10.41
C SER A 89 -2.81 -13.78 -9.64
N GLU A 90 -3.89 -14.20 -10.32
CA GLU A 90 -5.20 -14.48 -9.69
C GLU A 90 -5.10 -15.48 -8.53
N ARG A 91 -4.10 -16.36 -8.57
CA ARG A 91 -3.80 -17.33 -7.51
C ARG A 91 -3.56 -16.67 -6.15
N VAL A 92 -3.05 -15.42 -6.13
CA VAL A 92 -2.84 -14.66 -4.89
C VAL A 92 -4.19 -14.38 -4.22
N ALA A 93 -5.16 -13.86 -4.98
CA ALA A 93 -6.49 -13.56 -4.46
C ALA A 93 -7.20 -14.83 -3.99
N LEU A 94 -7.11 -15.92 -4.75
CA LEU A 94 -7.69 -17.22 -4.37
C LEU A 94 -7.16 -17.72 -3.02
N GLN A 95 -5.83 -17.79 -2.86
CA GLN A 95 -5.23 -18.28 -1.61
C GLN A 95 -5.54 -17.35 -0.42
N CYS A 96 -5.71 -16.05 -0.66
CA CYS A 96 -6.12 -15.10 0.37
C CYS A 96 -7.60 -15.27 0.77
N LYS A 97 -8.49 -15.61 -0.17
CA LYS A 97 -9.89 -15.94 0.12
C LYS A 97 -9.97 -17.24 0.95
N GLU A 98 -9.21 -18.27 0.59
CA GLU A 98 -9.15 -19.54 1.34
C GLU A 98 -8.64 -19.35 2.77
N ASN A 99 -7.66 -18.47 2.97
CA ASN A 99 -7.04 -18.19 4.27
C ASN A 99 -7.49 -16.85 4.88
N ILE A 100 -8.69 -16.39 4.53
CA ILE A 100 -9.15 -15.03 4.89
C ILE A 100 -9.14 -14.78 6.40
N PHE A 101 -9.35 -15.82 7.21
CA PHE A 101 -9.31 -15.72 8.68
C PHE A 101 -7.95 -15.24 9.20
N ALA A 102 -6.84 -15.67 8.60
CA ALA A 102 -5.50 -15.21 8.99
C ALA A 102 -5.31 -13.70 8.78
N ILE A 103 -6.00 -13.11 7.79
CA ILE A 103 -6.02 -11.67 7.57
C ILE A 103 -7.01 -11.00 8.52
N GLN A 104 -8.16 -11.62 8.77
CA GLN A 104 -9.23 -11.08 9.61
C GLN A 104 -8.82 -10.90 11.08
N THR A 105 -8.01 -11.80 11.64
CA THR A 105 -7.53 -11.67 13.03
C THR A 105 -6.68 -10.41 13.24
N LEU A 106 -6.05 -9.88 12.18
CA LEU A 106 -5.27 -8.65 12.24
C LEU A 106 -6.13 -7.39 12.40
N LYS A 107 -7.46 -7.48 12.28
CA LYS A 107 -8.39 -6.38 12.59
C LYS A 107 -8.36 -5.99 14.08
N ASP A 108 -7.86 -6.88 14.93
CA ASP A 108 -7.75 -6.69 16.38
C ASP A 108 -6.29 -6.55 16.83
N PHE A 109 -5.34 -6.37 15.90
CA PHE A 109 -3.92 -6.20 16.20
C PHE A 109 -3.67 -4.99 17.12
N GLN A 110 -2.93 -5.19 18.21
CA GLN A 110 -2.61 -4.13 19.18
C GLN A 110 -1.10 -3.94 19.30
N TYR A 111 -0.68 -2.68 19.21
CA TYR A 111 0.66 -2.28 19.61
C TYR A 111 0.68 -0.76 19.85
N VAL A 112 0.94 -0.38 21.10
CA VAL A 112 1.24 0.99 21.51
C VAL A 112 2.75 1.09 21.69
N ASP A 113 3.38 2.06 21.05
CA ASP A 113 4.82 2.26 21.17
C ASP A 113 5.21 2.95 22.49
N ARG A 114 6.52 3.20 22.67
CA ARG A 114 7.07 3.79 23.89
C ARG A 114 6.63 5.23 24.13
N ASP A 115 6.21 5.92 23.07
CA ASP A 115 5.74 7.30 23.11
C ASP A 115 4.21 7.36 23.34
N GLY A 116 3.57 6.21 23.61
CA GLY A 116 2.14 6.11 23.84
C GLY A 116 1.31 6.13 22.56
N LYS A 117 1.94 6.04 21.38
CA LYS A 117 1.23 6.07 20.09
C LYS A 117 0.78 4.68 19.68
N ASP A 118 -0.52 4.54 19.40
CA ASP A 118 -1.08 3.31 18.83
C ASP A 118 -0.64 3.16 17.36
N GLN A 119 0.35 2.29 17.15
CA GLN A 119 0.82 1.93 15.80
C GLN A 119 0.00 0.77 15.21
N GLY A 120 -0.66 -0.02 16.08
CA GLY A 120 -1.52 -1.12 15.68
C GLY A 120 -2.74 -0.66 14.87
N ILE A 121 -3.20 0.59 15.05
CA ILE A 121 -4.33 1.14 14.30
C ILE A 121 -4.18 1.03 12.78
N ASN A 122 -2.95 1.23 12.27
CA ASN A 122 -2.66 1.14 10.83
C ASN A 122 -2.83 -0.30 10.31
N VAL A 123 -2.39 -1.29 11.10
CA VAL A 123 -2.57 -2.72 10.79
C VAL A 123 -4.05 -3.07 10.77
N ARG A 124 -4.80 -2.64 11.79
CA ARG A 124 -6.24 -2.91 11.90
C ARG A 124 -7.01 -2.31 10.73
N GLN A 125 -6.74 -1.06 10.37
CA GLN A 125 -7.39 -0.40 9.23
C GLN A 125 -7.08 -1.09 7.90
N LYS A 126 -5.81 -1.40 7.64
CA LYS A 126 -5.39 -2.08 6.40
C LYS A 126 -6.00 -3.48 6.29
N SER A 127 -6.02 -4.25 7.37
CA SER A 127 -6.68 -5.56 7.44
C SER A 127 -8.17 -5.46 7.14
N LYS A 128 -8.89 -4.51 7.77
CA LYS A 128 -10.33 -4.29 7.51
C LYS A 128 -10.60 -4.02 6.04
N GLN A 129 -9.85 -3.11 5.42
CA GLN A 129 -9.98 -2.79 3.99
C GLN A 129 -9.75 -4.02 3.11
N LEU A 130 -8.69 -4.79 3.38
CA LEU A 130 -8.33 -5.95 2.58
C LEU A 130 -9.38 -7.07 2.69
N VAL A 131 -9.92 -7.30 3.88
CA VAL A 131 -10.99 -8.28 4.10
C VAL A 131 -12.27 -7.87 3.36
N VAL A 132 -12.63 -6.59 3.38
CA VAL A 132 -13.79 -6.08 2.63
C VAL A 132 -13.61 -6.32 1.14
N LEU A 133 -12.43 -5.99 0.60
CA LEU A 133 -12.11 -6.21 -0.81
C LEU A 133 -12.17 -7.69 -1.19
N LEU A 134 -11.60 -8.60 -0.39
CA LEU A 134 -11.58 -10.03 -0.68
C LEU A 134 -12.96 -10.70 -0.66
N LYS A 135 -13.93 -10.11 0.06
CA LYS A 135 -15.30 -10.61 0.15
C LYS A 135 -16.19 -10.12 -1.01
N ASP A 136 -15.79 -9.06 -1.71
CA ASP A 136 -16.54 -8.45 -2.80
C ASP A 136 -15.85 -8.74 -4.13
N GLU A 137 -16.31 -9.78 -4.82
CA GLU A 137 -15.69 -10.27 -6.05
C GLU A 137 -15.82 -9.31 -7.23
N GLU A 138 -16.97 -8.64 -7.35
CA GLU A 138 -17.20 -7.64 -8.39
C GLU A 138 -16.26 -6.45 -8.21
N ARG A 139 -16.20 -5.91 -6.98
CA ARG A 139 -15.30 -4.81 -6.65
C ARG A 139 -13.84 -5.21 -6.86
N LEU A 140 -13.44 -6.41 -6.44
CA LEU A 140 -12.09 -6.90 -6.63
C LEU A 140 -11.72 -6.99 -8.11
N GLY A 141 -12.61 -7.51 -8.96
CA GLY A 141 -12.41 -7.54 -10.41
C GLY A 141 -12.23 -6.14 -11.00
N GLY A 142 -13.02 -5.17 -10.54
CA GLY A 142 -12.90 -3.76 -10.92
C GLY A 142 -11.56 -3.14 -10.49
N GLU A 143 -11.16 -3.31 -9.22
CA GLU A 143 -9.89 -2.79 -8.70
C GLU A 143 -8.69 -3.43 -9.42
N ARG A 144 -8.73 -4.73 -9.74
CA ARG A 144 -7.70 -5.43 -10.53
C ARG A 144 -7.57 -4.84 -11.93
N SER A 145 -8.69 -4.67 -12.63
CA SER A 145 -8.73 -4.10 -13.98
C SER A 145 -8.12 -2.70 -14.05
N GLN A 146 -8.38 -1.86 -13.05
CA GLN A 146 -7.82 -0.50 -12.97
C GLN A 146 -6.34 -0.51 -12.57
N ALA A 147 -5.96 -1.36 -11.62
CA ALA A 147 -4.58 -1.44 -11.15
C ALA A 147 -3.62 -1.94 -12.24
N LEU A 148 -4.02 -2.94 -13.03
CA LEU A 148 -3.22 -3.44 -14.16
C LEU A 148 -3.02 -2.37 -15.24
N LYS A 149 -4.07 -1.64 -15.63
CA LYS A 149 -3.95 -0.52 -16.58
C LYS A 149 -2.98 0.57 -16.08
N THR A 150 -3.03 0.86 -14.78
CA THR A 150 -2.13 1.85 -14.16
C THR A 150 -0.68 1.36 -14.16
N LYS A 151 -0.46 0.09 -13.82
CA LYS A 151 0.86 -0.55 -13.85
C LYS A 151 1.47 -0.54 -15.25
N GLU A 152 0.70 -0.87 -16.28
CA GLU A 152 1.13 -0.82 -17.67
C GLU A 152 1.54 0.59 -18.11
N ARG A 153 0.74 1.60 -17.79
CA ARG A 153 1.07 3.01 -18.10
C ARG A 153 2.37 3.45 -17.41
N MET A 154 2.55 3.08 -16.15
CA MET A 154 3.77 3.41 -15.41
C MET A 154 5.02 2.76 -16.02
N ALA A 155 4.91 1.52 -16.49
CA ALA A 155 6.00 0.83 -17.17
C ALA A 155 6.41 1.53 -18.48
N GLN A 156 5.46 2.06 -19.24
CA GLN A 156 5.74 2.79 -20.48
C GLN A 156 6.49 4.11 -20.25
N VAL A 157 6.13 4.86 -19.20
CA VAL A 157 6.80 6.14 -18.87
C VAL A 157 8.28 5.92 -18.51
N THR A 158 8.61 4.83 -17.81
CA THR A 158 10.00 4.47 -17.51
C THR A 158 10.81 4.10 -18.76
N THR A 159 10.18 3.57 -19.80
CA THR A 159 10.85 3.22 -21.07
C THR A 159 11.03 4.43 -21.99
N THR A 160 10.14 5.41 -21.94
CA THR A 160 10.19 6.62 -22.79
C THR A 160 11.06 7.76 -22.23
N GLY A 161 11.81 7.53 -21.15
CA GLY A 161 12.75 8.50 -20.56
C GLY A 161 14.05 8.73 -21.35
N ALA A 162 14.16 8.22 -22.58
CA ALA A 162 15.34 8.32 -23.44
C ALA A 162 15.03 8.87 -24.85
N VAL A 163 14.12 9.84 -24.98
CA VAL A 163 13.92 10.55 -26.25
C VAL A 163 14.56 11.95 -26.18
N ALA A 164 15.57 12.15 -27.03
CA ALA A 164 16.36 13.37 -27.24
C ALA A 164 15.49 14.63 -27.52
N PRO A 165 16.03 15.84 -27.27
CA PRO A 165 15.30 17.07 -27.54
C PRO A 165 15.33 17.35 -29.05
N GLY A 166 14.19 17.23 -29.71
CA GLY A 166 14.03 17.76 -31.06
C GLY A 166 13.07 16.99 -31.94
N GLN A 167 11.77 17.24 -31.79
CA GLN A 167 10.87 17.49 -32.92
C GLN A 167 9.50 17.91 -32.41
N GLY A 168 9.12 19.12 -32.81
CA GLY A 168 7.86 19.72 -32.44
C GLY A 168 6.68 19.04 -33.11
N PHE A 169 5.60 18.88 -32.36
CA PHE A 169 4.26 18.82 -32.91
C PHE A 169 3.39 19.82 -32.16
N GLY A 170 2.87 20.78 -32.92
CA GLY A 170 2.02 21.84 -32.42
C GLY A 170 0.60 21.36 -32.12
N ARG A 171 0.06 21.97 -31.07
CA ARG A 171 -1.28 22.57 -31.00
C ARG A 171 -2.50 21.64 -30.88
N GLY A 172 -3.06 21.64 -29.67
CA GLY A 172 -4.41 21.19 -29.36
C GLY A 172 -4.86 21.75 -28.01
N SER A 173 -5.02 23.07 -27.94
CA SER A 173 -5.52 23.81 -26.77
C SER A 173 -6.94 23.38 -26.41
N SER A 174 -7.13 22.83 -25.22
CA SER A 174 -8.38 22.92 -24.44
C SER A 174 -8.06 22.69 -22.97
N GLN A 175 -7.73 23.77 -22.25
CA GLN A 175 -8.02 23.82 -20.82
C GLN A 175 -9.53 24.07 -20.65
N PRO A 176 -10.11 23.62 -19.53
CA PRO A 176 -10.31 24.60 -18.48
C PRO A 176 -9.68 24.19 -17.15
N ASN A 177 -9.12 25.21 -16.53
CA ASN A 177 -8.62 25.32 -15.17
C ASN A 177 -9.79 25.22 -14.16
N LEU A 178 -9.64 24.49 -13.06
CA LEU A 178 -10.18 24.98 -11.78
C LEU A 178 -9.53 24.27 -10.56
N SER A 179 -8.55 24.95 -9.97
CA SER A 179 -8.30 24.89 -8.55
C SER A 179 -9.50 25.51 -7.80
N THR A 180 -10.07 24.81 -6.82
CA THR A 180 -10.73 25.47 -5.68
C THR A 180 -10.52 24.63 -4.42
N SER A 181 -10.02 25.34 -3.42
CA SER A 181 -9.83 25.01 -2.00
C SER A 181 -11.02 24.35 -1.33
N TYR A 182 -10.74 23.31 -0.54
CA TYR A 182 -11.63 22.83 0.51
C TYR A 182 -11.35 23.66 1.77
N SER A 183 -12.15 24.71 1.99
CA SER A 183 -12.22 25.41 3.27
C SER A 183 -13.44 24.94 4.03
N GLU A 184 -13.20 24.68 5.31
CA GLU A 184 -14.17 24.43 6.36
C GLU A 184 -15.16 25.59 6.49
N GLU A 185 -16.46 25.28 6.62
CA GLU A 185 -17.39 26.19 7.27
C GLU A 185 -18.47 25.40 8.03
N TYR A 186 -18.39 25.47 9.35
CA TYR A 186 -19.46 25.17 10.29
C TYR A 186 -19.79 26.48 11.00
N GLY A 187 -21.07 26.86 11.06
CA GLY A 187 -21.58 27.82 12.05
C GLY A 187 -22.15 29.12 11.49
N LYS A 188 -23.41 29.06 11.06
CA LYS A 188 -24.26 30.23 10.81
C LYS A 188 -24.93 30.65 12.13
N SER A 189 -24.69 31.87 12.59
CA SER A 189 -25.50 32.55 13.63
C SER A 189 -25.41 34.06 13.40
N GLU A 190 -26.30 34.59 12.56
CA GLU A 190 -26.72 36.00 12.57
C GLU A 190 -27.45 36.26 13.91
N GLY A 191 -27.45 37.43 14.53
CA GLY A 191 -26.95 38.75 14.19
C GLY A 191 -27.43 39.70 15.31
N SER A 192 -26.65 40.73 15.61
CA SER A 192 -27.07 41.83 16.49
C SER A 192 -27.33 43.08 15.65
N PRO A 193 -28.36 43.88 16.00
CA PRO A 193 -28.26 45.31 15.81
C PRO A 193 -28.57 46.13 17.08
N ALA A 194 -27.66 47.08 17.31
CA ALA A 194 -27.75 48.41 17.90
C ALA A 194 -28.94 48.84 18.82
N SER A 195 -28.58 49.15 20.07
CA SER A 195 -28.84 50.36 20.88
C SER A 195 -29.97 51.35 20.54
N TYR A 196 -30.84 51.69 21.53
CA TYR A 196 -31.14 53.07 21.98
C TYR A 196 -32.16 53.15 23.17
N HIS A 197 -31.94 54.13 24.07
CA HIS A 197 -32.83 54.75 25.11
C HIS A 197 -33.40 53.84 26.24
N GLY A 198 -33.55 54.22 27.52
CA GLY A 198 -33.53 55.50 28.26
C GLY A 198 -34.77 55.59 29.19
N CYS A 199 -34.56 55.76 30.51
CA CYS A 199 -35.55 56.05 31.59
C CYS A 199 -36.63 54.96 31.86
N GLU A 200 -37.11 54.66 33.07
CA GLU A 200 -37.14 55.25 34.43
C GLU A 200 -36.67 54.27 35.50
#